data_AF-A0A1D5RAG6-F1
#
_entry.id   AF-A0A1D5RAG6-F1
#
_cell.length_a   1.000
_cell.length_b   1.000
_cell.length_c   1.000
_cell.angle_alpha   90.00
_cell.angle_beta   90.00
_cell.angle_gamma   90.00
#
_symmetry.space_group_name_H-M   'P 1'
#
loop_
_entity.id
_entity.type
_entity.pdbx_description
1 polymer ?
#
loop_
_entity_poly.entity_id
_entity_poly.type
_entity_poly.pdbx_seq_one_letter_code
_entity_poly.pdbx_strand_id
1 'polypeptide(L)'
;MGLHLRPCRVGLLPDGLLFLLLLLMLLADPALPAGRHPPVVLVPGDLGNQLEAKLDKPTVVHYLCSKKTESYFTIWLNLELLLPVIIDCWIDNIRLVYNKTSRATQFPDGVDVRVPGFGKTFSLEFLDPSKSSVGSYFHTMVESLVGWGYTRGEDVRGAPYDWRRAPNENGPYFLALREMIEEMYQLYGGPVVLVAHSMGNMYTLYFLQRQPQAWKDKYIRAFVSLGAPWGGVAKTLRVLASGDNNRIPVIGPLKIREQQRSAVSTSWLLPYSYTWSPEKVFVQTPTTNYTLRDYRRFFQDIGFEDGWLMRQDTEGLVEATMPPGVQLHCLYGTGVPTPDSFYYESFPDRDPKICFGDGDGTVNLKSALQCQAWQSLQEHQVLLQELPGSEHIEMLANATTLAYLKRVLLGP
;
A
#
# COMPACT_ATOMS: atom_id res chain seq x y z
N MET A 1 -83.08 -5.71 -50.78
CA MET A 1 -82.18 -5.88 -49.61
C MET A 1 -80.77 -6.05 -50.13
N GLY A 2 -79.96 -4.99 -50.11
CA GLY A 2 -78.56 -5.03 -50.54
C GLY A 2 -77.68 -4.50 -49.40
N LEU A 3 -76.79 -5.34 -48.89
CA LEU A 3 -75.79 -4.99 -47.87
C LEU A 3 -74.45 -4.77 -48.56
N HIS A 4 -74.00 -3.52 -48.63
CA HIS A 4 -72.63 -3.17 -48.99
C HIS A 4 -71.79 -3.04 -47.71
N LEU A 5 -70.81 -3.94 -47.55
CA LEU A 5 -69.75 -3.85 -46.54
C LEU A 5 -68.68 -2.84 -46.98
N ARG A 6 -68.37 -1.86 -46.14
CA ARG A 6 -67.15 -1.03 -46.25
C ARG A 6 -66.00 -1.71 -45.50
N PRO A 7 -64.78 -1.81 -46.07
CA PRO A 7 -63.63 -2.28 -45.33
C PRO A 7 -63.00 -1.14 -44.50
N CYS A 8 -62.69 -1.44 -43.25
CA CYS A 8 -61.94 -0.58 -42.34
C CYS A 8 -60.46 -0.62 -42.74
N ARG A 9 -59.86 0.53 -43.11
CA ARG A 9 -58.43 0.64 -43.38
C ARG A 9 -57.67 0.66 -42.05
N VAL A 10 -56.85 -0.37 -41.82
CA VAL A 10 -55.76 -0.34 -40.83
C VAL A 10 -54.70 0.62 -41.36
N GLY A 11 -54.44 1.72 -40.65
CA GLY A 11 -53.36 2.63 -40.98
C GLY A 11 -52.02 1.98 -40.65
N LEU A 12 -51.32 1.48 -41.67
CA LEU A 12 -49.90 1.17 -41.57
C LEU A 12 -49.14 2.49 -41.40
N LEU A 13 -48.42 2.62 -40.29
CA LEU A 13 -47.39 3.65 -40.13
C LEU A 13 -46.39 3.49 -41.29
N PRO A 14 -46.00 4.57 -41.98
CA PRO A 14 -45.08 4.47 -43.11
C PRO A 14 -43.74 3.90 -42.62
N ASP A 15 -43.21 2.90 -43.33
CA ASP A 15 -41.98 2.17 -43.00
C ASP A 15 -40.77 3.08 -42.68
N GLY A 16 -40.76 4.29 -43.25
CA GLY A 16 -39.74 5.31 -42.97
C GLY A 16 -39.75 5.85 -41.53
N LEU A 17 -40.91 5.91 -40.85
CA LEU A 17 -40.99 6.39 -39.46
C LEU A 17 -40.45 5.36 -38.48
N LEU A 18 -40.70 4.07 -38.73
CA LEU A 18 -40.21 2.98 -37.92
C LEU A 18 -38.68 2.85 -38.06
N PHE A 19 -38.16 3.01 -39.28
CA PHE A 19 -36.72 3.01 -39.55
C PHE A 19 -36.02 4.20 -38.90
N LEU A 20 -36.63 5.40 -38.92
CA LEU A 20 -36.09 6.59 -38.27
C LEU A 20 -36.08 6.43 -36.73
N LEU A 21 -37.13 5.84 -36.14
CA LEU A 21 -37.19 5.51 -34.71
C LEU A 21 -36.14 4.47 -34.30
N LEU A 22 -35.91 3.43 -35.12
CA LEU A 22 -34.84 2.46 -34.90
C LEU A 22 -33.44 3.08 -35.04
N LEU A 23 -33.23 3.99 -36.00
CA LEU A 23 -31.97 4.72 -36.14
C LEU A 23 -31.74 5.69 -34.96
N LEU A 24 -32.79 6.35 -34.47
CA LEU A 24 -32.75 7.21 -33.28
C LEU A 24 -32.49 6.41 -31.99
N MET A 25 -32.92 5.15 -31.92
CA MET A 25 -32.61 4.22 -30.81
C MET A 25 -31.19 3.64 -30.90
N LEU A 26 -30.61 3.56 -32.09
CA LEU A 26 -29.20 3.17 -32.34
C LEU A 26 -28.22 4.34 -32.18
N LEU A 27 -28.70 5.58 -32.31
CA LEU A 27 -27.96 6.84 -32.07
C LEU A 27 -28.21 7.43 -30.68
N ALA A 28 -29.13 6.85 -29.92
CA ALA A 28 -29.21 7.10 -28.50
C ALA A 28 -28.00 6.40 -27.86
N ASP A 29 -26.91 7.16 -27.69
CA ASP A 29 -25.97 6.85 -26.61
C ASP A 29 -26.84 6.54 -25.37
N PRO A 30 -26.67 5.39 -24.71
CA PRO A 30 -27.32 5.18 -23.44
C PRO A 30 -26.80 6.32 -22.59
N ALA A 31 -27.65 7.32 -22.34
CA ALA A 31 -27.32 8.43 -21.49
C ALA A 31 -26.77 7.81 -20.21
N LEU A 32 -25.46 7.97 -19.99
CA LEU A 32 -24.79 7.48 -18.80
C LEU A 32 -25.67 7.91 -17.63
N PRO A 33 -26.13 6.96 -16.79
CA PRO A 33 -27.00 7.33 -15.68
C PRO A 33 -26.30 8.44 -14.89
N ALA A 34 -27.05 9.49 -14.60
CA ALA A 34 -26.56 10.68 -13.93
C ALA A 34 -25.62 10.33 -12.75
N GLY A 35 -24.36 10.78 -12.85
CA GLY A 35 -23.42 10.96 -11.74
C GLY A 35 -23.11 9.74 -10.87
N ARG A 36 -22.83 8.56 -11.43
CA ARG A 36 -22.32 7.44 -10.61
C ARG A 36 -20.87 7.70 -10.20
N HIS A 37 -20.57 7.58 -8.90
CA HIS A 37 -19.22 7.76 -8.36
C HIS A 37 -18.25 6.72 -8.92
N PRO A 38 -16.95 7.06 -9.14
CA PRO A 38 -16.00 6.13 -9.72
C PRO A 38 -15.70 4.98 -8.75
N PRO A 39 -15.45 3.76 -9.24
CA PRO A 39 -14.97 2.66 -8.40
C PRO A 39 -13.63 3.01 -7.72
N VAL A 40 -13.41 2.51 -6.51
CA VAL A 40 -12.25 2.79 -5.67
C VAL A 40 -11.51 1.51 -5.29
N VAL A 41 -10.18 1.52 -5.47
CA VAL A 41 -9.30 0.45 -4.97
C VAL A 41 -8.39 1.02 -3.88
N LEU A 42 -8.39 0.37 -2.72
CA LEU A 42 -7.60 0.73 -1.56
C LEU A 42 -6.33 -0.14 -1.48
N VAL A 43 -5.15 0.49 -1.44
CA VAL A 43 -3.86 -0.19 -1.35
C VAL A 43 -3.21 0.15 0.01
N PRO A 44 -3.07 -0.83 0.91
CA PRO A 44 -2.52 -0.60 2.25
C PRO A 44 -1.00 -0.38 2.23
N GLY A 45 -0.44 -0.01 3.39
CA GLY A 45 0.99 0.19 3.58
C GLY A 45 1.65 -1.03 4.22
N ASP A 46 2.89 -0.86 4.69
CA ASP A 46 3.55 -1.86 5.52
C ASP A 46 2.71 -2.12 6.78
N LEU A 47 2.62 -3.39 7.20
CA LEU A 47 1.73 -3.85 8.27
C LEU A 47 0.22 -3.60 8.05
N GLY A 48 -0.18 -3.08 6.88
CA GLY A 48 -1.49 -2.47 6.65
C GLY A 48 -2.61 -3.43 6.23
N ASN A 49 -2.38 -4.74 6.24
CA ASN A 49 -3.42 -5.74 6.07
C ASN A 49 -3.11 -7.01 6.84
N GLN A 50 -4.17 -7.77 7.14
CA GLN A 50 -4.05 -9.08 7.77
C GLN A 50 -3.16 -10.04 6.97
N LEU A 51 -2.52 -10.97 7.69
CA LEU A 51 -1.86 -12.16 7.14
C LEU A 51 -2.33 -13.39 7.92
N GLU A 52 -2.44 -14.52 7.22
CA GLU A 52 -2.77 -15.81 7.81
C GLU A 52 -1.66 -16.83 7.57
N ALA A 53 -1.39 -17.70 8.54
CA ALA A 53 -0.38 -18.74 8.43
C ALA A 53 -0.96 -20.14 8.70
N LYS A 54 -0.38 -21.15 8.07
CA LYS A 54 -0.61 -22.58 8.37
C LYS A 54 0.73 -23.27 8.60
N LEU A 55 0.80 -24.14 9.61
CA LEU A 55 2.06 -24.74 10.07
C LEU A 55 2.06 -26.27 9.92
N ASP A 56 3.20 -26.81 9.54
CA ASP A 56 3.63 -28.21 9.61
C ASP A 56 5.17 -28.28 9.75
N LYS A 57 5.69 -27.62 10.78
CA LYS A 57 7.12 -27.35 10.99
C LYS A 57 7.86 -28.59 11.52
N PRO A 58 9.09 -28.86 11.06
CA PRO A 58 9.90 -29.96 11.57
C PRO A 58 10.35 -29.72 13.03
N THR A 59 10.69 -28.47 13.34
CA THR A 59 11.25 -28.05 14.64
C THR A 59 10.63 -26.72 15.08
N VAL A 60 10.80 -26.40 16.36
CA VAL A 60 10.33 -25.15 16.98
C VAL A 60 11.40 -24.60 17.91
N VAL A 61 11.42 -23.28 18.07
CA VAL A 61 12.37 -22.56 18.92
C VAL A 61 12.10 -22.74 20.42
N HIS A 62 10.86 -23.07 20.79
CA HIS A 62 10.44 -23.32 22.16
C HIS A 62 9.31 -24.35 22.22
N TYR A 63 9.18 -25.08 23.33
CA TYR A 63 8.17 -26.14 23.47
C TYR A 63 6.72 -25.61 23.47
N LEU A 64 6.53 -24.32 23.75
CA LEU A 64 5.23 -23.63 23.69
C LEU A 64 4.78 -23.32 22.25
N CYS A 65 5.68 -23.41 21.27
CA CYS A 65 5.35 -23.09 19.88
C CYS A 65 4.68 -24.29 19.20
N SER A 66 3.57 -24.03 18.51
CA SER A 66 2.88 -25.04 17.71
C SER A 66 3.74 -25.50 16.52
N LYS A 67 3.96 -26.80 16.40
CA LYS A 67 4.56 -27.40 15.20
C LYS A 67 3.58 -27.43 14.04
N LYS A 68 2.31 -27.75 14.30
CA LYS A 68 1.30 -28.00 13.28
C LYS A 68 -0.01 -27.30 13.60
N THR A 69 -0.72 -26.84 12.58
CA THR A 69 -2.09 -26.32 12.69
C THR A 69 -2.99 -26.98 11.66
N GLU A 70 -4.24 -27.29 12.04
CA GLU A 70 -5.21 -27.93 11.14
C GLU A 70 -5.66 -26.97 10.02
N SER A 71 -5.83 -25.71 10.37
CA SER A 71 -6.27 -24.63 9.48
C SER A 71 -5.33 -23.43 9.55
N TYR A 72 -5.58 -22.47 8.67
CA TYR A 72 -4.93 -21.16 8.74
C TYR A 72 -5.44 -20.39 9.96
N PHE A 73 -4.55 -19.64 10.60
CA PHE A 73 -4.89 -18.69 11.66
C PHE A 73 -4.30 -17.32 11.33
N THR A 74 -4.91 -16.25 11.86
CA THR A 74 -4.39 -14.89 11.70
C THR A 74 -3.06 -14.73 12.45
N ILE A 75 -1.98 -14.55 11.69
CA ILE A 75 -0.63 -14.30 12.24
C ILE A 75 -0.34 -12.81 12.37
N TRP A 76 -1.04 -11.97 11.59
CA TRP A 76 -1.00 -10.52 11.72
C TRP A 76 -2.39 -9.92 11.47
N LEU A 77 -2.92 -9.04 12.33
CA LEU A 77 -2.48 -8.74 13.69
C LEU A 77 -3.19 -9.69 14.67
N ASN A 78 -2.43 -10.29 15.57
CA ASN A 78 -2.96 -11.00 16.73
C ASN A 78 -2.08 -10.66 17.94
N LEU A 79 -2.63 -9.88 18.87
CA LEU A 79 -1.89 -9.36 20.02
C LEU A 79 -1.41 -10.45 20.99
N GLU A 80 -2.12 -11.57 21.08
CA GLU A 80 -1.73 -12.69 21.94
C GLU A 80 -0.42 -13.35 21.47
N LEU A 81 -0.16 -13.33 20.16
CA LEU A 81 1.07 -13.86 19.58
C LEU A 81 2.30 -12.97 19.85
N LEU A 82 2.09 -11.73 20.33
CA LEU A 82 3.14 -10.75 20.59
C LEU A 82 3.55 -10.68 22.07
N LEU A 83 2.95 -11.50 22.94
CA LEU A 83 3.32 -11.58 24.34
C LEU A 83 4.75 -12.14 24.52
N PRO A 84 5.44 -11.80 25.64
CA PRO A 84 6.76 -12.37 25.95
C PRO A 84 6.74 -13.90 25.89
N VAL A 85 7.85 -14.50 25.46
CA VAL A 85 8.00 -15.95 25.18
C VAL A 85 7.22 -16.44 23.95
N ILE A 86 5.98 -15.98 23.72
CA ILE A 86 5.19 -16.37 22.53
C ILE A 86 5.72 -15.67 21.27
N ILE A 87 6.25 -14.46 21.41
CA ILE A 87 6.81 -13.70 20.29
C ILE A 87 7.94 -14.44 19.56
N ASP A 88 8.71 -15.29 20.24
CA ASP A 88 9.72 -16.13 19.58
C ASP A 88 9.08 -17.10 18.58
N CYS A 89 7.92 -17.68 18.93
CA CYS A 89 7.13 -18.51 18.03
C CYS A 89 6.59 -17.72 16.83
N TRP A 90 6.14 -16.48 17.08
CA TRP A 90 5.63 -15.61 16.03
C TRP A 90 6.75 -15.22 15.04
N ILE A 91 7.92 -14.80 15.54
CA ILE A 91 9.09 -14.45 14.72
C ILE A 91 9.48 -15.64 13.85
N ASP A 92 9.59 -16.84 14.41
CA ASP A 92 10.01 -18.03 13.66
C ASP A 92 9.00 -18.47 12.58
N ASN A 93 7.76 -18.01 12.65
CA ASN A 93 6.73 -18.28 11.65
C ASN A 93 6.63 -17.17 10.59
N ILE A 94 6.70 -15.91 11.01
CA ILE A 94 6.47 -14.77 10.11
C ILE A 94 7.75 -14.29 9.41
N ARG A 95 8.95 -14.66 9.90
CA ARG A 95 10.22 -14.28 9.26
C ARG A 95 10.30 -14.80 7.83
N LEU A 96 10.98 -14.05 6.97
CA LEU A 96 11.40 -14.55 5.65
C LEU A 96 12.81 -15.14 5.73
N VAL A 97 13.06 -16.19 4.95
CA VAL A 97 14.40 -16.75 4.73
C VAL A 97 14.92 -16.25 3.39
N TYR A 98 16.00 -15.47 3.43
CA TYR A 98 16.63 -15.00 2.21
C TYR A 98 17.61 -16.04 1.66
N ASN A 99 17.42 -16.46 0.42
CA ASN A 99 18.30 -17.41 -0.26
C ASN A 99 19.29 -16.66 -1.16
N LYS A 100 20.57 -16.67 -0.79
CA LYS A 100 21.65 -15.97 -1.50
C LYS A 100 21.85 -16.45 -2.94
N THR A 101 21.55 -17.71 -3.21
CA THR A 101 21.71 -18.30 -4.55
C THR A 101 20.60 -17.84 -5.48
N SER A 102 19.34 -17.90 -5.03
CA SER A 102 18.19 -17.49 -5.85
C SER A 102 17.93 -15.99 -5.81
N ARG A 103 18.56 -15.24 -4.89
CA ARG A 103 18.29 -13.80 -4.65
C ARG A 103 16.81 -13.52 -4.40
N ALA A 104 16.19 -14.38 -3.59
CA ALA A 104 14.75 -14.38 -3.33
C ALA A 104 14.44 -14.89 -1.91
N THR A 105 13.26 -14.57 -1.41
CA THR A 105 12.77 -14.99 -0.10
C THR A 105 11.86 -16.20 -0.16
N GLN A 106 12.00 -17.04 0.85
CA GLN A 106 11.16 -18.20 1.09
C GLN A 106 10.56 -18.11 2.50
N PHE A 107 9.44 -18.80 2.73
CA PHE A 107 8.95 -18.99 4.08
C PHE A 107 9.82 -20.02 4.82
N PRO A 108 9.82 -20.04 6.16
CA PRO A 108 10.47 -21.09 6.93
C PRO A 108 9.88 -22.47 6.59
N ASP A 109 10.68 -23.52 6.76
CA ASP A 109 10.24 -24.89 6.47
C ASP A 109 8.95 -25.25 7.21
N GLY A 110 7.97 -25.76 6.47
CA GLY A 110 6.67 -26.14 7.00
C GLY A 110 5.78 -24.94 7.37
N VAL A 111 6.05 -23.74 6.84
CA VAL A 111 5.18 -22.57 7.02
C VAL A 111 4.65 -22.12 5.68
N ASP A 112 3.33 -21.98 5.59
CA ASP A 112 2.68 -21.26 4.49
C ASP A 112 2.02 -19.99 5.02
N VAL A 113 2.11 -18.90 4.25
CA VAL A 113 1.48 -17.62 4.58
C VAL A 113 0.65 -17.14 3.39
N ARG A 114 -0.59 -16.75 3.66
CA ARG A 114 -1.52 -16.20 2.67
C ARG A 114 -2.05 -14.84 3.08
N VAL A 115 -2.51 -14.10 2.08
CA VAL A 115 -3.13 -12.78 2.24
C VAL A 115 -4.65 -12.93 2.11
N PRO A 116 -5.43 -12.79 3.20
CA PRO A 116 -6.88 -12.85 3.13
C PRO A 116 -7.49 -11.56 2.58
N GLY A 117 -8.69 -11.68 2.03
CA GLY A 117 -9.56 -10.52 1.75
C GLY A 117 -9.21 -9.71 0.50
N PHE A 118 -8.48 -10.27 -0.47
CA PHE A 118 -8.30 -9.61 -1.77
C PHE A 118 -9.66 -9.35 -2.44
N GLY A 119 -9.88 -8.13 -2.93
CA GLY A 119 -11.17 -7.68 -3.46
C GLY A 119 -12.23 -7.37 -2.40
N LYS A 120 -11.91 -7.54 -1.11
CA LYS A 120 -12.76 -7.16 0.04
C LYS A 120 -12.05 -6.08 0.86
N THR A 121 -12.72 -5.51 1.86
CA THR A 121 -12.18 -4.41 2.67
C THR A 121 -11.81 -4.83 4.09
N PHE A 122 -12.37 -5.93 4.61
CA PHE A 122 -12.26 -6.28 6.04
C PHE A 122 -10.81 -6.42 6.53
N SER A 123 -9.90 -6.95 5.69
CA SER A 123 -8.52 -7.25 6.09
C SER A 123 -7.62 -6.02 6.20
N LEU A 124 -8.06 -4.87 5.64
CA LEU A 124 -7.38 -3.58 5.75
C LEU A 124 -8.16 -2.58 6.62
N GLU A 125 -9.45 -2.79 6.85
CA GLU A 125 -10.22 -1.98 7.80
C GLU A 125 -9.75 -2.22 9.23
N PHE A 126 -9.67 -3.49 9.63
CA PHE A 126 -9.18 -3.93 10.93
C PHE A 126 -8.07 -4.95 10.76
N LEU A 127 -6.87 -4.62 11.26
CA LEU A 127 -5.72 -5.53 11.26
C LEU A 127 -5.91 -6.68 12.23
N ASP A 128 -6.62 -6.45 13.33
CA ASP A 128 -7.01 -7.49 14.29
C ASP A 128 -8.47 -7.93 14.02
N PRO A 129 -8.74 -9.22 13.73
CA PRO A 129 -10.10 -9.71 13.47
C PRO A 129 -11.09 -9.50 14.63
N SER A 130 -10.61 -9.28 15.86
CA SER A 130 -11.45 -8.89 17.01
C SER A 130 -12.07 -7.50 16.85
N LYS A 131 -11.62 -6.73 15.85
CA LYS A 131 -12.01 -5.33 15.59
C LYS A 131 -11.69 -4.38 16.74
N SER A 132 -10.65 -4.71 17.51
CA SER A 132 -10.05 -3.79 18.48
C SER A 132 -9.65 -2.48 17.79
N SER A 133 -9.88 -1.35 18.47
CA SER A 133 -9.50 -0.02 17.96
C SER A 133 -8.00 0.10 17.72
N VAL A 134 -7.17 -0.67 18.43
CA VAL A 134 -5.72 -0.76 18.21
C VAL A 134 -5.38 -1.22 16.78
N GLY A 135 -6.21 -2.07 16.19
CA GLY A 135 -6.07 -2.55 14.82
C GLY A 135 -6.86 -1.77 13.79
N SER A 136 -7.55 -0.68 14.17
CA SER A 136 -8.33 0.13 13.22
C SER A 136 -7.38 0.90 12.29
N TYR A 137 -7.54 0.70 10.98
CA TYR A 137 -6.65 1.29 9.98
C TYR A 137 -7.44 2.00 8.87
N PHE A 138 -7.96 1.29 7.86
CA PHE A 138 -8.83 1.92 6.83
C PHE A 138 -10.31 2.04 7.25
N HIS A 139 -10.70 1.53 8.42
CA HIS A 139 -12.11 1.43 8.81
C HIS A 139 -12.89 2.76 8.68
N THR A 140 -12.36 3.86 9.23
CA THR A 140 -13.02 5.19 9.16
C THR A 140 -13.19 5.68 7.72
N MET A 141 -12.20 5.43 6.85
CA MET A 141 -12.27 5.79 5.44
C MET A 141 -13.32 4.96 4.70
N VAL A 142 -13.36 3.65 4.93
CA VAL A 142 -14.36 2.77 4.29
C VAL A 142 -15.77 3.09 4.80
N GLU A 143 -15.95 3.35 6.09
CA GLU A 143 -17.24 3.83 6.63
C GLU A 143 -17.68 5.15 5.98
N SER A 144 -16.74 6.07 5.77
CA SER A 144 -17.03 7.34 5.08
C SER A 144 -17.46 7.11 3.63
N LEU A 145 -16.76 6.24 2.89
CA LEU A 145 -17.11 5.85 1.52
C LEU A 145 -18.50 5.21 1.48
N VAL A 146 -18.80 4.29 2.39
CA VAL A 146 -20.13 3.66 2.47
C VAL A 146 -21.21 4.70 2.78
N GLY A 147 -20.93 5.64 3.69
CA GLY A 147 -21.80 6.79 3.94
C GLY A 147 -22.00 7.72 2.73
N TRP A 148 -21.14 7.64 1.72
CA TRP A 148 -21.26 8.36 0.46
C TRP A 148 -21.90 7.55 -0.67
N GLY A 149 -22.32 6.30 -0.40
CA GLY A 149 -23.03 5.44 -1.36
C GLY A 149 -22.23 4.26 -1.90
N TYR A 150 -20.97 4.08 -1.49
CA TYR A 150 -20.18 2.91 -1.87
C TYR A 150 -20.63 1.63 -1.17
N THR A 151 -20.32 0.49 -1.78
CA THR A 151 -20.62 -0.86 -1.26
C THR A 151 -19.33 -1.69 -1.16
N ARG A 152 -19.04 -2.18 0.05
CA ARG A 152 -17.84 -2.99 0.36
C ARG A 152 -17.76 -4.24 -0.52
N GLY A 153 -16.61 -4.43 -1.16
CA GLY A 153 -16.36 -5.59 -2.02
C GLY A 153 -17.04 -5.51 -3.38
N GLU A 154 -17.67 -4.38 -3.69
CA GLU A 154 -18.26 -4.05 -4.99
C GLU A 154 -17.49 -2.89 -5.63
N ASP A 155 -17.95 -1.65 -5.47
CA ASP A 155 -17.34 -0.44 -6.03
C ASP A 155 -16.32 0.21 -5.09
N VAL A 156 -16.13 -0.29 -3.87
CA VAL A 156 -14.92 -0.11 -3.06
C VAL A 156 -14.31 -1.47 -2.70
N ARG A 157 -13.08 -1.71 -3.15
CA ARG A 157 -12.36 -2.97 -2.93
C ARG A 157 -10.97 -2.74 -2.36
N GLY A 158 -10.48 -3.67 -1.55
CA GLY A 158 -9.12 -3.67 -1.05
C GLY A 158 -8.19 -4.52 -1.92
N ALA A 159 -6.94 -4.08 -2.05
CA ALA A 159 -5.85 -4.81 -2.66
C ALA A 159 -4.75 -5.11 -1.62
N PRO A 160 -5.03 -5.95 -0.61
CA PRO A 160 -4.02 -6.40 0.35
C PRO A 160 -2.95 -7.26 -0.32
N TYR A 161 -1.73 -7.25 0.24
CA TYR A 161 -0.59 -8.00 -0.29
C TYR A 161 0.32 -8.50 0.84
N ASP A 162 1.31 -9.33 0.49
CA ASP A 162 2.36 -9.71 1.44
C ASP A 162 3.37 -8.57 1.55
N TRP A 163 3.13 -7.69 2.51
CA TRP A 163 3.89 -6.47 2.76
C TRP A 163 5.30 -6.71 3.32
N ARG A 164 5.65 -7.95 3.68
CA ARG A 164 7.01 -8.32 4.09
C ARG A 164 7.98 -8.34 2.91
N ARG A 165 7.46 -8.54 1.70
CA ARG A 165 8.21 -8.59 0.44
C ARG A 165 8.26 -7.21 -0.21
N ALA A 166 9.11 -7.08 -1.23
CA ALA A 166 9.10 -5.96 -2.17
C ALA A 166 8.32 -6.34 -3.45
N PRO A 167 8.09 -5.42 -4.40
CA PRO A 167 7.29 -5.68 -5.60
C PRO A 167 7.81 -6.81 -6.50
N ASN A 168 9.13 -7.04 -6.56
CA ASN A 168 9.75 -8.09 -7.39
C ASN A 168 9.26 -9.51 -7.04
N GLU A 169 8.79 -9.73 -5.82
CA GLU A 169 8.31 -11.04 -5.34
C GLU A 169 6.78 -11.09 -5.19
N ASN A 170 6.06 -10.10 -5.72
CA ASN A 170 4.61 -9.97 -5.65
C ASN A 170 3.95 -9.96 -7.05
N GLY A 171 4.55 -10.63 -8.04
CA GLY A 171 4.02 -10.72 -9.41
C GLY A 171 2.53 -11.12 -9.51
N PRO A 172 2.09 -12.21 -8.84
CA PRO A 172 0.68 -12.62 -8.84
C PRO A 172 -0.29 -11.55 -8.32
N TYR A 173 0.13 -10.76 -7.32
CA TYR A 173 -0.66 -9.65 -6.80
C TYR A 173 -0.93 -8.58 -7.86
N PHE A 174 0.09 -8.20 -8.64
CA PHE A 174 -0.09 -7.17 -9.68
C PHE A 174 -0.94 -7.64 -10.85
N LEU A 175 -0.92 -8.94 -11.16
CA LEU A 175 -1.84 -9.53 -12.14
C LEU A 175 -3.29 -9.43 -11.63
N ALA A 176 -3.54 -9.88 -10.40
CA ALA A 176 -4.86 -9.81 -9.77
C ALA A 176 -5.37 -8.37 -9.61
N LEU A 177 -4.47 -7.41 -9.30
CA LEU A 177 -4.80 -5.99 -9.22
C LEU A 177 -5.25 -5.45 -10.58
N ARG A 178 -4.54 -5.77 -11.66
CA ARG A 178 -4.92 -5.37 -13.01
C ARG A 178 -6.28 -5.94 -13.40
N GLU A 179 -6.49 -7.24 -13.18
CA GLU A 179 -7.75 -7.92 -13.46
C GLU A 179 -8.92 -7.31 -12.67
N MET A 180 -8.72 -7.03 -11.38
CA MET A 180 -9.75 -6.39 -10.55
C MET A 180 -10.10 -4.98 -11.05
N ILE A 181 -9.10 -4.18 -11.45
CA ILE A 181 -9.34 -2.84 -12.01
C ILE A 181 -10.14 -2.91 -13.31
N GLU A 182 -9.79 -3.84 -14.20
CA GLU A 182 -10.51 -4.06 -15.46
C GLU A 182 -11.94 -4.55 -15.20
N GLU A 183 -12.14 -5.47 -14.26
CA GLU A 183 -13.47 -5.94 -13.84
C GLU A 183 -14.32 -4.80 -13.30
N MET A 184 -13.79 -4.00 -12.37
CA MET A 184 -14.50 -2.85 -11.79
C MET A 184 -14.84 -1.80 -12.86
N TYR A 185 -13.95 -1.57 -13.82
CA TYR A 185 -14.24 -0.68 -14.95
C TYR A 185 -15.47 -1.16 -15.74
N GLN A 186 -15.57 -2.45 -16.05
CA GLN A 186 -16.70 -3.00 -16.79
C GLN A 186 -18.00 -2.98 -15.98
N LEU A 187 -17.95 -3.36 -14.71
CA LEU A 187 -19.13 -3.46 -13.85
C LEU A 187 -19.72 -2.09 -13.49
N TYR A 188 -18.86 -1.08 -13.26
CA TYR A 188 -19.27 0.24 -12.78
C TYR A 188 -19.22 1.33 -13.86
N GLY A 189 -18.83 0.96 -15.08
CA GLY A 189 -18.97 1.80 -16.28
C GLY A 189 -17.96 2.95 -16.38
N GLY A 190 -16.82 2.86 -15.70
CA GLY A 190 -15.82 3.95 -15.72
C GLY A 190 -14.50 3.64 -15.01
N PRO A 191 -13.50 4.51 -15.19
CA PRO A 191 -12.15 4.33 -14.65
C PRO A 191 -12.09 4.42 -13.11
N VAL A 192 -11.15 3.67 -12.53
CA VAL A 192 -10.97 3.48 -11.09
C VAL A 192 -10.11 4.57 -10.47
N VAL A 193 -10.44 5.00 -9.26
CA VAL A 193 -9.55 5.80 -8.40
C VAL A 193 -8.75 4.87 -7.49
N LEU A 194 -7.42 4.95 -7.58
CA LEU A 194 -6.52 4.25 -6.67
C LEU A 194 -6.27 5.13 -5.44
N VAL A 195 -6.46 4.61 -4.24
CA VAL A 195 -6.13 5.29 -2.99
C VAL A 195 -5.12 4.44 -2.25
N ALA A 196 -3.90 4.93 -2.09
CA ALA A 196 -2.83 4.19 -1.44
C ALA A 196 -2.25 4.93 -0.22
N HIS A 197 -1.86 4.16 0.78
CA HIS A 197 -1.25 4.69 2.01
C HIS A 197 0.17 4.19 2.20
N SER A 198 1.07 5.08 2.66
CA SER A 198 2.44 4.74 3.04
C SER A 198 3.15 3.93 1.93
N MET A 199 3.74 2.77 2.25
CA MET A 199 4.40 1.88 1.29
C MET A 199 3.50 1.43 0.12
N GLY A 200 2.17 1.40 0.30
CA GLY A 200 1.22 1.08 -0.76
C GLY A 200 1.38 1.99 -1.98
N ASN A 201 1.79 3.24 -1.76
CA ASN A 201 2.09 4.19 -2.82
C ASN A 201 3.25 3.73 -3.72
N MET A 202 4.29 3.14 -3.12
CA MET A 202 5.45 2.63 -3.86
C MET A 202 5.07 1.39 -4.68
N TYR A 203 4.20 0.54 -4.14
CA TYR A 203 3.60 -0.59 -4.87
C TYR A 203 2.73 -0.12 -6.05
N THR A 204 1.89 0.88 -5.83
CA THR A 204 1.05 1.47 -6.89
C THR A 204 1.90 2.14 -7.96
N LEU A 205 2.96 2.86 -7.60
CA LEU A 205 3.87 3.46 -8.57
C LEU A 205 4.61 2.40 -9.38
N TYR A 206 5.16 1.37 -8.73
CA TYR A 206 5.78 0.22 -9.40
C TYR A 206 4.85 -0.41 -10.45
N PHE A 207 3.57 -0.59 -10.07
CA PHE A 207 2.53 -1.14 -10.94
C PHE A 207 2.27 -0.24 -12.15
N LEU A 208 2.02 1.06 -11.91
CA LEU A 208 1.68 2.03 -12.96
C LEU A 208 2.84 2.28 -13.93
N GLN A 209 4.10 2.27 -13.48
CA GLN A 209 5.28 2.38 -14.35
C GLN A 209 5.40 1.21 -15.34
N ARG A 210 4.74 0.07 -15.04
CA ARG A 210 4.77 -1.16 -15.86
C ARG A 210 3.49 -1.39 -16.66
N GLN A 211 2.50 -0.49 -16.55
CA GLN A 211 1.33 -0.53 -17.43
C GLN A 211 1.54 0.40 -18.64
N PRO A 212 1.12 -0.02 -19.86
CA PRO A 212 1.11 0.88 -21.02
C PRO A 212 0.31 2.15 -20.73
N GLN A 213 0.74 3.29 -21.27
CA GLN A 213 0.04 4.56 -21.06
C GLN A 213 -1.43 4.49 -21.48
N ALA A 214 -1.73 3.88 -22.63
CA ALA A 214 -3.10 3.67 -23.11
C ALA A 214 -3.96 2.82 -22.16
N TRP A 215 -3.36 1.89 -21.40
CA TRP A 215 -4.09 1.15 -20.38
C TRP A 215 -4.46 2.07 -19.22
N LYS A 216 -3.51 2.90 -18.76
CA LYS A 216 -3.73 3.84 -17.66
C LYS A 216 -4.77 4.90 -18.01
N ASP A 217 -4.68 5.48 -19.21
CA ASP A 217 -5.63 6.48 -19.71
C ASP A 217 -7.07 5.93 -19.76
N LYS A 218 -7.20 4.63 -20.04
CA LYS A 218 -8.51 3.94 -20.09
C LYS A 218 -9.05 3.58 -18.71
N TYR A 219 -8.22 3.00 -17.84
CA TYR A 219 -8.70 2.31 -16.64
C TYR A 219 -8.49 3.10 -15.34
N ILE A 220 -7.62 4.11 -15.32
CA ILE A 220 -7.27 4.84 -14.11
C ILE A 220 -7.76 6.27 -14.21
N ARG A 221 -8.64 6.65 -13.28
CA ARG A 221 -9.19 8.00 -13.20
C ARG A 221 -8.22 8.93 -12.52
N ALA A 222 -7.75 8.51 -11.34
CA ALA A 222 -6.83 9.27 -10.51
C ALA A 222 -6.11 8.34 -9.54
N PHE A 223 -4.96 8.80 -9.05
CA PHE A 223 -4.21 8.19 -7.97
C PHE A 223 -4.15 9.18 -6.80
N VAL A 224 -4.81 8.85 -5.69
CA VAL A 224 -4.73 9.56 -4.41
C VAL A 224 -3.67 8.90 -3.54
N SER A 225 -2.60 9.62 -3.32
CA SER A 225 -1.42 9.18 -2.59
C SER A 225 -1.39 9.81 -1.21
N LEU A 226 -1.45 8.98 -0.17
CA LEU A 226 -1.47 9.40 1.24
C LEU A 226 -0.16 9.01 1.92
N GLY A 227 0.64 9.99 2.35
CA GLY A 227 1.83 9.77 3.17
C GLY A 227 2.91 8.92 2.49
N ALA A 228 3.17 9.17 1.20
CA ALA A 228 4.06 8.30 0.41
C ALA A 228 5.55 8.46 0.75
N PRO A 229 6.27 7.37 1.08
CA PRO A 229 7.71 7.39 1.31
C PRO A 229 8.47 7.27 -0.02
N TRP A 230 8.27 8.22 -0.95
CA TRP A 230 8.81 8.12 -2.31
C TRP A 230 10.32 7.86 -2.40
N GLY A 231 11.09 8.45 -1.49
CA GLY A 231 12.53 8.23 -1.38
C GLY A 231 12.93 7.28 -0.24
N GLY A 232 11.99 6.58 0.38
CA GLY A 232 12.25 5.85 1.62
C GLY A 232 12.19 6.74 2.87
N VAL A 233 12.58 6.19 4.02
CA VAL A 233 12.48 6.90 5.31
C VAL A 233 13.71 6.66 6.15
N ALA A 234 14.18 7.72 6.86
CA ALA A 234 15.39 7.62 7.67
C ALA A 234 15.25 6.58 8.81
N LYS A 235 14.03 6.40 9.35
CA LYS A 235 13.78 5.48 10.46
C LYS A 235 14.14 4.01 10.18
N THR A 236 14.20 3.60 8.92
CA THR A 236 14.62 2.24 8.52
C THR A 236 16.02 1.89 9.04
N LEU A 237 16.92 2.86 9.15
CA LEU A 237 18.26 2.64 9.69
C LEU A 237 18.23 2.27 11.18
N ARG A 238 17.38 2.92 11.98
CA ARG A 238 17.16 2.53 13.39
C ARG A 238 16.52 1.16 13.50
N VAL A 239 15.51 0.88 12.67
CA VAL A 239 14.81 -0.41 12.61
C VAL A 239 15.80 -1.55 12.34
N LEU A 240 16.65 -1.40 11.32
CA LEU A 240 17.65 -2.40 10.95
C LEU A 240 18.78 -2.49 12.00
N ALA A 241 19.22 -1.36 12.57
CA ALA A 241 20.31 -1.36 13.55
C ALA A 241 19.87 -1.94 14.90
N SER A 242 18.91 -1.32 15.59
CA SER A 242 18.54 -1.65 16.98
C SER A 242 17.10 -2.13 17.16
N GLY A 243 16.31 -2.21 16.09
CA GLY A 243 14.89 -2.54 16.15
C GLY A 243 14.02 -1.37 16.57
N ASP A 244 12.74 -1.45 16.22
CA ASP A 244 11.73 -0.48 16.64
C ASP A 244 10.49 -1.22 17.17
N ASN A 245 10.23 -1.15 18.46
CA ASN A 245 9.03 -1.77 19.04
C ASN A 245 7.78 -0.89 18.91
N ASN A 246 7.84 0.23 18.17
CA ASN A 246 6.72 1.17 17.98
C ASN A 246 6.07 1.58 19.31
N ARG A 247 6.88 1.73 20.38
CA ARG A 247 6.43 2.04 21.75
C ARG A 247 5.50 0.98 22.37
N ILE A 248 5.48 -0.26 21.87
CA ILE A 248 4.83 -1.39 22.53
C ILE A 248 5.79 -1.90 23.61
N PRO A 249 5.60 -1.54 24.89
CA PRO A 249 6.63 -1.71 25.92
C PRO A 249 6.91 -3.17 26.26
N VAL A 250 5.98 -4.07 25.95
CA VAL A 250 6.11 -5.50 26.24
C VAL A 250 7.06 -6.22 25.27
N ILE A 251 7.39 -5.60 24.13
CA ILE A 251 8.26 -6.17 23.10
C ILE A 251 9.64 -5.52 23.16
N GLY A 252 10.68 -6.32 23.37
CA GLY A 252 12.06 -5.85 23.30
C GLY A 252 12.45 -5.45 21.86
N PRO A 253 13.09 -4.28 21.64
CA PRO A 253 13.43 -3.79 20.30
C PRO A 253 14.38 -4.75 19.57
N LEU A 254 15.38 -5.31 20.25
CA LEU A 254 16.31 -6.29 19.65
C LEU A 254 15.62 -7.59 19.24
N LYS A 255 14.52 -7.95 19.90
CA LYS A 255 13.74 -9.16 19.60
C LYS A 255 12.92 -8.95 18.32
N ILE A 256 12.17 -7.84 18.23
CA ILE A 256 11.39 -7.53 17.03
C ILE A 256 12.26 -7.22 15.81
N ARG A 257 13.51 -6.75 16.03
CA ARG A 257 14.53 -6.54 14.99
C ARG A 257 14.74 -7.76 14.11
N GLU A 258 14.64 -8.97 14.66
CA GLU A 258 14.80 -10.23 13.90
C GLU A 258 13.78 -10.32 12.76
N GLN A 259 12.50 -10.05 13.06
CA GLN A 259 11.44 -10.01 12.05
C GLN A 259 11.67 -8.84 11.09
N GLN A 260 11.88 -7.64 11.63
CA GLN A 260 11.99 -6.41 10.84
C GLN A 260 13.14 -6.46 9.82
N ARG A 261 14.26 -7.11 10.16
CA ARG A 261 15.36 -7.37 9.23
C ARG A 261 14.98 -8.37 8.14
N SER A 262 14.21 -9.41 8.48
CA SER A 262 13.80 -10.44 7.52
C SER A 262 12.85 -9.92 6.44
N ALA A 263 12.05 -8.89 6.74
CA ALA A 263 11.20 -8.23 5.76
C ALA A 263 12.04 -7.42 4.75
N VAL A 264 11.98 -7.82 3.49
CA VAL A 264 12.70 -7.18 2.37
C VAL A 264 12.26 -5.73 2.18
N SER A 265 10.97 -5.45 2.44
CA SER A 265 10.39 -4.11 2.39
C SER A 265 11.14 -3.08 3.25
N THR A 266 11.68 -3.49 4.41
CA THR A 266 12.48 -2.62 5.28
C THR A 266 13.73 -2.10 4.57
N SER A 267 14.49 -2.99 3.92
CA SER A 267 15.70 -2.62 3.18
C SER A 267 15.38 -1.86 1.89
N TRP A 268 14.25 -2.17 1.26
CA TRP A 268 13.75 -1.45 0.09
C TRP A 268 13.46 0.02 0.41
N LEU A 269 12.94 0.33 1.60
CA LEU A 269 12.60 1.69 2.02
C LEU A 269 13.74 2.47 2.70
N LEU A 270 14.99 2.00 2.59
CA LEU A 270 16.16 2.81 2.95
C LEU A 270 16.23 4.10 2.10
N PRO A 271 16.73 5.23 2.65
CA PRO A 271 16.84 6.50 1.93
C PRO A 271 17.58 6.41 0.58
N TYR A 272 17.06 7.09 -0.45
CA TYR A 272 17.63 7.10 -1.80
C TYR A 272 18.31 8.43 -2.18
N SER A 273 19.31 8.36 -3.07
CA SER A 273 20.10 9.52 -3.49
C SER A 273 19.34 10.57 -4.32
N TYR A 274 18.21 10.21 -4.92
CA TYR A 274 17.36 11.17 -5.64
C TYR A 274 16.57 12.11 -4.70
N THR A 275 16.61 11.87 -3.39
CA THR A 275 15.91 12.70 -2.39
C THR A 275 16.86 13.25 -1.32
N TRP A 276 17.79 12.45 -0.79
CA TRP A 276 18.76 12.92 0.21
C TRP A 276 20.13 13.13 -0.41
N SER A 277 20.84 14.12 0.13
CA SER A 277 22.25 14.31 -0.18
C SER A 277 23.03 13.03 0.13
N PRO A 278 23.89 12.56 -0.78
CA PRO A 278 24.79 11.44 -0.50
C PRO A 278 25.73 11.67 0.69
N GLU A 279 25.93 12.92 1.11
CA GLU A 279 26.77 13.30 2.26
C GLU A 279 25.98 13.40 3.57
N LYS A 280 24.65 13.23 3.55
CA LYS A 280 23.86 13.27 4.78
C LYS A 280 24.22 12.06 5.65
N VAL A 281 24.69 12.34 6.87
CA VAL A 281 24.88 11.34 7.90
C VAL A 281 23.52 10.99 8.51
N PHE A 282 23.13 9.73 8.41
CA PHE A 282 21.91 9.21 9.02
C PHE A 282 22.18 8.50 10.34
N VAL A 283 23.31 7.78 10.44
CA VAL A 283 23.74 7.12 11.67
C VAL A 283 25.13 7.61 12.02
N GLN A 284 25.31 8.05 13.25
CA GLN A 284 26.59 8.48 13.82
C GLN A 284 26.90 7.64 15.07
N THR A 285 28.15 7.21 15.19
CA THR A 285 28.70 6.51 16.35
C THR A 285 30.00 7.21 16.81
N PRO A 286 30.63 6.82 17.94
CA PRO A 286 31.90 7.39 18.35
C PRO A 286 33.05 7.18 17.35
N THR A 287 32.94 6.18 16.46
CA THR A 287 34.03 5.77 15.56
C THR A 287 33.68 5.87 14.08
N THR A 288 32.40 5.92 13.72
CA THR A 288 31.95 5.78 12.33
C THR A 288 30.70 6.62 12.06
N ASN A 289 30.63 7.19 10.85
CA ASN A 289 29.42 7.79 10.29
C ASN A 289 28.92 6.92 9.13
N TYR A 290 27.60 6.80 8.99
CA TYR A 290 26.97 6.11 7.87
C TYR A 290 26.06 7.07 7.12
N THR A 291 26.40 7.26 5.85
CA THR A 291 25.56 7.91 4.83
C THR A 291 24.84 6.85 3.99
N LEU A 292 24.04 7.28 3.01
CA LEU A 292 23.44 6.36 2.03
C LEU A 292 24.47 5.66 1.13
N ARG A 293 25.71 6.18 1.03
CA ARG A 293 26.79 5.50 0.28
C ARG A 293 27.42 4.35 1.08
N ASP A 294 27.18 4.31 2.38
CA ASP A 294 27.83 3.38 3.29
C ASP A 294 26.96 2.15 3.61
N TYR A 295 25.84 1.93 2.92
CA TYR A 295 24.91 0.84 3.24
C TYR A 295 25.57 -0.54 3.29
N ARG A 296 26.49 -0.85 2.39
CA ARG A 296 27.23 -2.12 2.43
C ARG A 296 27.97 -2.28 3.77
N ARG A 297 28.68 -1.25 4.21
CA ARG A 297 29.41 -1.24 5.49
C ARG A 297 28.43 -1.26 6.67
N PHE A 298 27.36 -0.48 6.60
CA PHE A 298 26.31 -0.49 7.62
C PHE A 298 25.76 -1.91 7.85
N PHE A 299 25.39 -2.63 6.80
CA PHE A 299 24.89 -4.01 6.90
C PHE A 299 25.93 -5.00 7.47
N GLN A 300 27.21 -4.82 7.14
CA GLN A 300 28.30 -5.58 7.75
C GLN A 300 28.42 -5.30 9.26
N ASP A 301 28.49 -4.02 9.63
CA ASP A 301 28.72 -3.57 11.01
C ASP A 301 27.55 -3.92 11.95
N ILE A 302 26.32 -4.09 11.43
CA ILE A 302 25.17 -4.55 12.21
C ILE A 302 24.98 -6.08 12.23
N GLY A 303 25.86 -6.83 11.57
CA GLY A 303 25.80 -8.29 11.45
C GLY A 303 24.60 -8.79 10.63
N PHE A 304 24.22 -8.09 9.55
CA PHE A 304 23.10 -8.44 8.69
C PHE A 304 23.42 -8.24 7.21
N GLU A 305 24.40 -8.99 6.70
CA GLU A 305 24.87 -8.85 5.31
C GLU A 305 23.79 -9.17 4.26
N ASP A 306 22.82 -10.03 4.58
CA ASP A 306 21.71 -10.36 3.70
C ASP A 306 20.88 -9.11 3.35
N GLY A 307 20.77 -8.15 4.28
CA GLY A 307 20.11 -6.88 4.03
C GLY A 307 20.76 -6.04 2.92
N TRP A 308 22.08 -6.15 2.73
CA TRP A 308 22.75 -5.51 1.60
C TRP A 308 22.32 -6.16 0.28
N LEU A 309 22.20 -7.48 0.24
CA LEU A 309 21.74 -8.20 -0.95
C LEU A 309 20.28 -7.86 -1.27
N MET A 310 19.41 -7.83 -0.25
CA MET A 310 18.03 -7.37 -0.38
C MET A 310 17.95 -5.93 -0.92
N ARG A 311 18.82 -5.03 -0.43
CA ARG A 311 18.87 -3.65 -0.95
C ARG A 311 19.25 -3.62 -2.42
N GLN A 312 20.28 -4.37 -2.83
CA GLN A 312 20.69 -4.47 -4.24
C GLN A 312 19.57 -5.01 -5.13
N ASP A 313 18.80 -5.99 -4.65
CA ASP A 313 17.72 -6.60 -5.41
C ASP A 313 16.52 -5.65 -5.59
N THR A 314 16.40 -4.62 -4.75
CA THR A 314 15.18 -3.79 -4.65
C THR A 314 15.36 -2.32 -5.01
N GLU A 315 16.57 -1.76 -4.97
CA GLU A 315 16.80 -0.32 -5.16
C GLU A 315 16.49 0.19 -6.57
N GLY A 316 16.48 -0.69 -7.57
CA GLY A 316 16.14 -0.36 -8.96
C GLY A 316 14.68 -0.63 -9.35
N LEU A 317 13.81 -1.06 -8.42
CA LEU A 317 12.46 -1.51 -8.79
C LEU A 317 11.53 -0.39 -9.23
N VAL A 318 11.64 0.78 -8.59
CA VAL A 318 10.88 1.99 -8.90
C VAL A 318 11.84 2.98 -9.55
N GLU A 319 11.49 3.43 -10.74
CA GLU A 319 12.27 4.46 -11.42
C GLU A 319 11.89 5.84 -10.82
N ALA A 320 12.85 6.57 -10.27
CA ALA A 320 12.59 7.77 -9.48
C ALA A 320 12.08 8.99 -10.28
N THR A 321 12.51 9.09 -11.53
CA THR A 321 12.19 10.15 -12.49
C THR A 321 10.97 9.84 -13.34
N MET A 322 10.59 8.56 -13.50
CA MET A 322 9.41 8.16 -14.26
C MET A 322 8.13 8.41 -13.45
N PRO A 323 7.28 9.38 -13.83
CA PRO A 323 6.05 9.65 -13.12
C PRO A 323 4.99 8.55 -13.40
N PRO A 324 3.90 8.46 -12.61
CA PRO A 324 2.89 7.43 -12.79
C PRO A 324 2.09 7.57 -14.10
N GLY A 325 2.06 8.76 -14.71
CA GLY A 325 1.35 9.02 -15.97
C GLY A 325 -0.16 9.00 -15.81
N VAL A 326 -0.69 9.42 -14.65
CA VAL A 326 -2.13 9.57 -14.38
C VAL A 326 -2.33 10.83 -13.54
N GLN A 327 -3.57 11.31 -13.40
CA GLN A 327 -3.86 12.40 -12.47
C GLN A 327 -3.48 11.96 -11.05
N LEU A 328 -2.61 12.74 -10.39
CA LEU A 328 -2.03 12.41 -9.09
C LEU A 328 -2.41 13.46 -8.06
N HIS A 329 -2.94 13.01 -6.93
CA HIS A 329 -3.16 13.83 -5.74
C HIS A 329 -2.21 13.37 -4.63
N CYS A 330 -1.20 14.17 -4.32
CA CYS A 330 -0.21 13.86 -3.29
C CYS A 330 -0.52 14.59 -2.00
N LEU A 331 -1.03 13.86 -1.02
CA LEU A 331 -1.33 14.33 0.33
C LEU A 331 -0.20 13.90 1.27
N TYR A 332 0.38 14.86 2.00
CA TYR A 332 1.52 14.62 2.89
C TYR A 332 1.41 15.44 4.17
N GLY A 333 1.74 14.80 5.30
CA GLY A 333 1.76 15.45 6.60
C GLY A 333 3.02 16.31 6.82
N THR A 334 2.87 17.40 7.55
CA THR A 334 3.94 18.30 7.99
C THR A 334 3.76 18.70 9.45
N GLY A 335 4.79 19.25 10.08
CA GLY A 335 4.73 19.75 11.45
C GLY A 335 4.74 18.65 12.52
N VAL A 336 4.96 17.38 12.16
CA VAL A 336 5.07 16.26 13.11
C VAL A 336 6.55 15.86 13.23
N PRO A 337 7.15 15.86 14.44
CA PRO A 337 8.54 15.47 14.65
C PRO A 337 8.85 14.08 14.08
N THR A 338 9.66 14.03 13.03
CA THR A 338 9.93 12.81 12.26
C THR A 338 11.40 12.41 12.39
N PRO A 339 11.74 11.16 12.76
CA PRO A 339 13.14 10.73 12.87
C PRO A 339 13.93 11.00 11.60
N ASP A 340 15.05 11.72 11.71
CA ASP A 340 15.88 12.18 10.58
C ASP A 340 17.33 11.65 10.64
N SER A 341 17.89 11.49 11.85
CA SER A 341 19.18 10.84 12.08
C SER A 341 19.31 10.29 13.50
N PHE A 342 20.31 9.43 13.71
CA PHE A 342 20.47 8.63 14.92
C PHE A 342 21.91 8.67 15.41
N TYR A 343 22.10 9.04 16.67
CA TYR A 343 23.39 8.95 17.36
C TYR A 343 23.39 7.77 18.32
N TYR A 344 24.26 6.79 18.07
CA TYR A 344 24.45 5.63 18.94
C TYR A 344 25.70 5.82 19.79
N GLU A 345 25.54 5.85 21.11
CA GLU A 345 26.68 5.77 22.03
C GLU A 345 27.32 4.36 21.99
N SER A 346 26.48 3.33 21.86
CA SER A 346 26.86 1.92 21.72
C SER A 346 26.07 1.28 20.59
N PHE A 347 26.75 0.98 19.47
CA PHE A 347 26.12 0.46 18.25
C PHE A 347 26.40 -1.05 18.09
N PRO A 348 25.44 -1.88 17.60
CA PRO A 348 24.07 -1.54 17.20
C PRO A 348 22.98 -1.90 18.23
N ASP A 349 23.36 -2.50 19.38
CA ASP A 349 22.41 -3.17 20.29
C ASP A 349 21.84 -2.29 21.44
N ARG A 350 22.02 -0.96 21.38
CA ARG A 350 21.37 0.00 22.29
C ARG A 350 20.57 1.02 21.50
N ASP A 351 19.49 1.54 22.08
CA ASP A 351 18.72 2.59 21.42
C ASP A 351 19.56 3.86 21.20
N PRO A 352 19.36 4.57 20.07
CA PRO A 352 20.06 5.81 19.78
C PRO A 352 19.36 7.02 20.41
N LYS A 353 20.10 8.14 20.48
CA LYS A 353 19.49 9.47 20.52
C LYS A 353 18.97 9.80 19.12
N ILE A 354 17.74 10.29 19.05
CA ILE A 354 17.06 10.57 17.78
C ILE A 354 17.06 12.08 17.54
N CYS A 355 17.55 12.48 16.36
CA CYS A 355 17.37 13.83 15.84
C CYS A 355 16.11 13.84 14.96
N PHE A 356 15.25 14.83 15.18
CA PHE A 356 13.98 14.96 14.47
C PHE A 356 14.06 16.07 13.42
N GLY A 357 13.51 15.78 12.24
CA GLY A 357 13.18 16.77 11.22
C GLY A 357 11.67 16.87 11.04
N ASP A 358 11.27 17.48 9.94
CA ASP A 358 9.86 17.66 9.58
C ASP A 358 9.30 16.49 8.76
N GLY A 359 7.98 16.28 8.85
CA GLY A 359 7.24 15.20 8.20
C GLY A 359 5.93 14.88 8.93
N ASP A 360 5.49 13.63 8.80
CA ASP A 360 4.24 13.11 9.39
C ASP A 360 4.47 12.18 10.61
N GLY A 361 5.69 12.15 11.15
CA GLY A 361 6.11 11.28 12.26
C GLY A 361 6.81 10.00 11.80
N THR A 362 6.59 9.58 10.56
CA THR A 362 7.23 8.40 9.94
C THR A 362 8.00 8.78 8.68
N VAL A 363 7.32 9.46 7.75
CA VAL A 363 7.85 9.86 6.45
C VAL A 363 8.43 11.26 6.54
N ASN A 364 9.73 11.36 6.25
CA ASN A 364 10.41 12.64 6.20
C ASN A 364 9.80 13.51 5.08
N LEU A 365 9.59 14.81 5.34
CA LEU A 365 9.00 15.73 4.36
C LEU A 365 9.71 15.68 3.00
N LYS A 366 11.04 15.62 2.99
CA LYS A 366 11.85 15.49 1.77
C LYS A 366 11.42 14.32 0.89
N SER A 367 11.09 13.18 1.51
CA SER A 367 10.59 12.00 0.80
C SER A 367 9.24 12.28 0.15
N ALA A 368 8.29 12.81 0.92
CA ALA A 368 6.93 13.05 0.44
C ALA A 368 6.88 14.04 -0.74
N LEU A 369 7.82 14.99 -0.80
CA LEU A 369 7.88 16.02 -1.83
C LEU A 369 8.42 15.56 -3.19
N GLN A 370 8.83 14.30 -3.38
CA GLN A 370 9.28 13.80 -4.69
C GLN A 370 8.22 14.01 -5.79
N CYS A 371 6.94 14.00 -5.43
CA CYS A 371 5.85 14.29 -6.34
C CYS A 371 5.90 15.68 -7.00
N GLN A 372 6.58 16.67 -6.40
CA GLN A 372 6.83 17.98 -7.03
C GLN A 372 7.60 17.83 -8.34
N ALA A 373 8.60 16.93 -8.38
CA ALA A 373 9.42 16.73 -9.56
C ALA A 373 8.62 16.18 -10.75
N TRP A 374 7.53 15.46 -10.49
CA TRP A 374 6.68 14.89 -11.53
C TRP A 374 5.74 15.90 -12.21
N GLN A 375 5.54 17.09 -11.63
CA GLN A 375 4.70 18.14 -12.22
C GLN A 375 5.14 18.53 -13.65
N SER A 376 6.44 18.49 -13.94
CA SER A 376 7.01 18.81 -15.24
C SER A 376 7.33 17.59 -16.11
N LEU A 377 7.02 16.37 -15.65
CA LEU A 377 7.45 15.11 -16.30
C LEU A 377 6.28 14.30 -16.86
N GLN A 378 5.03 14.71 -16.61
CA GLN A 378 3.83 14.11 -17.20
C GLN A 378 2.83 15.18 -17.62
N GLU A 379 1.98 14.86 -18.59
CA GLU A 379 0.89 15.74 -19.05
C GLU A 379 -0.26 15.82 -18.04
N HIS A 380 -0.54 14.71 -17.35
CA HIS A 380 -1.57 14.63 -16.33
C HIS A 380 -1.22 15.48 -15.10
N GLN A 381 -2.21 16.12 -14.48
CA GLN A 381 -1.99 17.00 -13.34
C GLN A 381 -1.40 16.27 -12.13
N VAL A 382 -0.44 16.92 -11.46
CA VAL A 382 0.08 16.52 -10.14
C VAL A 382 -0.26 17.62 -9.14
N LEU A 383 -1.20 17.29 -8.25
CA LEU A 383 -1.76 18.20 -7.26
C LEU A 383 -1.18 17.86 -5.89
N LEU A 384 -0.52 18.83 -5.28
CA LEU A 384 0.05 18.69 -3.95
C LEU A 384 -0.89 19.28 -2.90
N GLN A 385 -1.08 18.55 -1.81
CA GLN A 385 -1.89 18.96 -0.68
C GLN A 385 -1.13 18.69 0.61
N GLU A 386 -0.64 19.75 1.23
CA GLU A 386 -0.08 19.67 2.57
C GLU A 386 -1.19 19.42 3.60
N LEU A 387 -0.90 18.60 4.61
CA LEU A 387 -1.75 18.31 5.76
C LEU A 387 -1.03 18.67 7.07
N PRO A 388 -1.02 19.95 7.47
CA PRO A 388 -0.31 20.38 8.68
C PRO A 388 -0.83 19.68 9.94
N GLY A 389 0.07 19.12 10.73
CA GLY A 389 -0.21 18.40 11.97
C GLY A 389 -0.85 17.02 11.80
N SER A 390 -1.00 16.52 10.57
CA SER A 390 -1.56 15.18 10.34
C SER A 390 -0.47 14.10 10.48
N GLU A 391 -0.59 13.27 11.51
CA GLU A 391 0.29 12.13 11.74
C GLU A 391 0.07 11.02 10.70
N HIS A 392 1.10 10.21 10.47
CA HIS A 392 1.21 9.19 9.43
C HIS A 392 0.01 8.25 9.34
N ILE A 393 -0.45 7.68 10.46
CA ILE A 393 -1.61 6.76 10.48
C ILE A 393 -2.91 7.54 10.64
N GLU A 394 -2.91 8.56 11.51
CA GLU A 394 -4.10 9.37 11.79
C GLU A 394 -4.67 10.04 10.53
N MET A 395 -3.85 10.30 9.50
CA MET A 395 -4.31 10.90 8.25
C MET A 395 -5.41 10.09 7.55
N LEU A 396 -5.49 8.77 7.77
CA LEU A 396 -6.53 7.91 7.19
C LEU A 396 -7.92 8.14 7.79
N ALA A 397 -7.99 8.62 9.02
CA ALA A 397 -9.22 8.92 9.74
C ALA A 397 -9.47 10.44 9.84
N ASN A 398 -8.53 11.27 9.40
CA ASN A 398 -8.60 12.72 9.49
C ASN A 398 -9.71 13.30 8.59
N ALA A 399 -10.56 14.16 9.14
CA ALA A 399 -11.68 14.75 8.42
C ALA A 399 -11.26 15.58 7.19
N THR A 400 -10.10 16.25 7.23
CA THR A 400 -9.57 17.01 6.09
C THR A 400 -9.14 16.08 4.95
N THR A 401 -8.49 14.96 5.26
CA THR A 401 -8.15 13.93 4.26
C THR A 401 -9.41 13.35 3.62
N LEU A 402 -10.42 13.01 4.44
CA LEU A 402 -11.68 12.45 3.97
C LEU A 402 -12.48 13.47 3.14
N ALA A 403 -12.50 14.75 3.53
CA ALA A 403 -13.14 15.81 2.76
C ALA A 403 -12.44 16.00 1.40
N TYR A 404 -11.11 15.96 1.36
CA TYR A 404 -10.37 16.00 0.09
C TYR A 404 -10.72 14.81 -0.80
N LEU A 405 -10.70 13.59 -0.24
CA LEU A 405 -11.06 12.38 -0.97
C LEU A 405 -12.50 12.45 -1.51
N LYS A 406 -13.45 12.91 -0.70
CA LYS A 406 -14.84 13.11 -1.12
C LYS A 406 -14.94 14.00 -2.35
N ARG A 407 -14.21 15.12 -2.38
CA ARG A 407 -14.17 16.05 -3.52
C ARG A 407 -13.58 15.39 -4.78
N VAL A 408 -12.55 14.56 -4.64
CA VAL A 408 -11.97 13.82 -5.78
C VAL A 408 -12.99 12.83 -6.36
N LEU A 409 -13.76 12.15 -5.51
CA LEU A 409 -14.69 11.10 -5.92
C LEU A 409 -16.03 11.65 -6.45
N LEU A 410 -16.58 12.66 -5.79
CA LEU A 410 -17.95 13.14 -6.03
C LEU A 410 -18.03 14.49 -6.74
N GLY A 411 -16.88 15.16 -6.94
CA GLY A 411 -16.84 16.53 -7.44
C GLY A 411 -17.01 17.57 -6.32
N PRO A 412 -17.03 18.87 -6.70
CA PRO A 412 -17.15 20.00 -5.77
C PRO A 412 -18.50 20.08 -5.05
#